data_AF-A0A2N7D866-F1
#
_entry.id   AF-A0A2N7D866-F1
#
_cell.length_a   1.000
_cell.length_b   1.000
_cell.length_c   1.000
_cell.angle_alpha   90.00
_cell.angle_beta   90.00
_cell.angle_gamma   90.00
#
_symmetry.space_group_name_H-M   'P 1'
#
loop_
_entity.id
_entity.type
_entity.pdbx_description
1 polymer ?
#
loop_
_entity_poly.entity_id
_entity_poly.type
_entity_poly.pdbx_seq_one_letter_code
_entity_poly.pdbx_strand_id
1 'polypeptide(L)' 'MQVSRWLVESCPEILEQKIISAVAYREMKGSISDMELCQIFGETVWKSGDNYHTHAVSIYVDENEKRCLVTPRLSVA' A
#
# COMPACT_ATOMS: atom_id res chain seq x y z
N MET A 1 20.01 1.09 4.36
CA MET A 1 18.65 1.46 4.80
C MET A 1 17.96 0.20 5.27
N GLN A 2 17.68 0.09 6.56
CA GLN A 2 16.99 -1.05 7.14
C GLN A 2 15.49 -0.73 7.07
N VAL A 3 14.80 -1.25 6.04
CA VAL A 3 13.34 -1.09 5.94
C VAL A 3 12.76 -1.83 7.14
N SER A 4 11.90 -1.18 7.91
CA SER A 4 11.18 -1.86 9.00
C SER A 4 10.55 -3.15 8.45
N ARG A 5 10.56 -4.26 9.20
CA ARG A 5 9.90 -5.49 8.74
C ARG A 5 8.38 -5.30 8.87
N TRP A 6 7.73 -4.91 7.78
CA TRP A 6 6.28 -4.80 7.71
C TRP A 6 5.66 -6.17 7.42
N LEU A 7 4.59 -6.51 8.14
CA LEU A 7 3.80 -7.72 7.86
C LEU A 7 2.76 -7.38 6.79
N VAL A 8 2.75 -8.10 5.67
CA VAL A 8 1.74 -7.92 4.61
C VAL A 8 0.84 -9.16 4.56
N GLU A 9 -0.45 -8.98 4.84
CA GLU A 9 -1.43 -10.07 4.90
C GLU A 9 -2.33 -10.07 3.66
N SER A 10 -2.73 -11.28 3.20
CA SER A 10 -3.67 -11.48 2.09
C SER A 10 -3.28 -10.81 0.77
N CYS A 11 -1.97 -10.72 0.52
CA CYS A 11 -1.41 -9.98 -0.61
C CYS A 11 -1.01 -10.91 -1.77
N PRO A 12 -1.43 -10.62 -3.01
CA PRO A 12 -0.82 -11.21 -4.19
C PRO A 12 0.67 -10.84 -4.26
N GLU A 13 1.54 -11.79 -4.60
CA GLU A 13 3.02 -11.64 -4.58
C GLU A 13 3.52 -10.39 -5.34
N ILE A 14 2.84 -10.02 -6.44
CA ILE A 14 3.12 -8.82 -7.25
C ILE A 14 2.83 -7.49 -6.53
N LEU A 15 1.86 -7.48 -5.61
CA LEU A 15 1.46 -6.28 -4.86
C LEU A 15 2.33 -6.07 -3.62
N GLU A 16 2.89 -7.14 -3.05
CA GLU A 16 3.69 -7.06 -1.83
C GLU A 16 4.91 -6.16 -2.02
N GLN A 17 5.66 -6.32 -3.11
CA GLN A 17 6.82 -5.49 -3.41
C GLN A 17 6.46 -4.00 -3.59
N LYS A 18 5.29 -3.72 -4.18
CA LYS A 18 4.80 -2.34 -4.35
C LYS A 18 4.44 -1.71 -3.01
N ILE A 19 3.78 -2.47 -2.13
CA ILE A 19 3.43 -2.02 -0.77
C ILE A 19 4.68 -1.75 0.05
N ILE A 20 5.65 -2.68 0.04
CA ILE A 20 6.93 -2.50 0.75
C ILE A 20 7.66 -1.27 0.22
N SER A 21 7.67 -1.06 -1.10
CA SER A 21 8.29 0.11 -1.73
C SER A 21 7.62 1.41 -1.29
N ALA A 22 6.28 1.47 -1.29
CA ALA A 22 5.53 2.65 -0.86
C ALA A 22 5.77 2.99 0.62
N VAL A 23 5.78 1.97 1.47
CA VAL A 23 6.05 2.12 2.90
C VAL A 23 7.48 2.59 3.15
N ALA A 24 8.47 1.97 2.50
CA ALA A 24 9.88 2.36 2.62
C ALA A 24 10.10 3.80 2.12
N TYR A 25 9.46 4.18 1.02
CA TYR A 25 9.55 5.52 0.46
C TYR A 25 8.97 6.57 1.42
N ARG A 26 7.82 6.27 2.03
CA ARG A 26 7.21 7.11 3.06
C ARG A 26 8.08 7.22 4.32
N GLU A 27 8.65 6.11 4.81
CA GLU A 27 9.58 6.13 5.94
C GLU A 27 10.81 7.02 5.66
N MET A 28 11.31 6.99 4.42
CA MET A 28 12.46 7.79 4.00
C MET A 28 12.14 9.29 3.86
N LYS A 29 10.98 9.63 3.29
CA LYS A 29 10.61 11.02 2.96
C LYS A 29 9.75 11.70 4.04
N GLY A 30 9.21 10.93 4.98
CA GLY A 30 8.26 11.37 6.02
C GLY A 30 6.80 11.47 5.54
N SER A 31 6.58 11.54 4.22
CA SER A 31 5.26 11.51 3.60
C SER A 31 5.36 10.96 2.18
N ILE A 32 4.22 10.58 1.61
CA ILE A 32 4.11 10.15 0.22
C ILE A 32 2.88 10.79 -0.40
N SER A 33 3.03 11.35 -1.60
CA SER A 33 1.92 11.96 -2.34
C SER A 33 1.14 10.92 -3.15
N ASP A 34 -0.10 11.25 -3.53
CA ASP A 34 -0.93 10.40 -4.39
C ASP A 34 -0.26 10.11 -5.73
N MET A 35 0.47 11.09 -6.29
CA MET A 35 1.22 10.91 -7.54
C MET A 35 2.37 9.91 -7.39
N GLU A 36 3.10 9.95 -6.28
CA GLU A 36 4.18 8.99 -6.01
C GLU A 36 3.64 7.59 -5.75
N LEU A 37 2.50 7.48 -5.05
CA LEU A 37 1.79 6.22 -4.92
C LEU A 37 1.39 5.66 -6.29
N CYS A 38 0.85 6.49 -7.18
CA CYS A 38 0.50 6.06 -8.54
C CYS A 38 1.73 5.57 -9.33
N GLN A 39 2.89 6.22 -9.16
CA GLN A 39 4.13 5.79 -9.81
C GLN A 39 4.63 4.43 -9.29
N ILE A 40 4.56 4.20 -7.98
CA ILE A 40 4.97 2.93 -7.36
C ILE A 40 4.04 1.79 -7.77
N PHE A 41 2.73 2.05 -7.77
CA PHE A 41 1.74 1.04 -8.12
C PHE A 41 1.59 0.84 -9.63
N GLY A 42 1.97 1.82 -10.45
CA GLY A 42 1.79 1.82 -11.90
C GLY A 42 0.31 1.93 -12.32
N GLU A 43 -0.55 2.37 -11.42
CA GLU A 43 -2.00 2.53 -11.62
C GLU A 43 -2.51 3.65 -10.71
N THR A 44 -3.77 4.07 -10.90
CA THR A 44 -4.40 5.06 -10.04
C THR A 44 -4.59 4.52 -8.63
N VAL A 45 -4.03 5.23 -7.66
CA VAL A 45 -4.22 4.99 -6.23
C VAL A 45 -4.94 6.19 -5.62
N TRP A 46 -5.94 5.93 -4.78
CA TRP A 46 -6.62 7.00 -4.03
C TRP A 46 -6.83 6.58 -2.58
N LYS A 47 -6.87 7.57 -1.69
CA LYS A 47 -7.12 7.36 -0.27
C LYS A 47 -8.62 7.55 0.04
N SER A 48 -9.20 6.65 0.84
CA SER A 48 -10.54 6.80 1.41
C SER A 48 -10.52 6.42 2.88
N GLY A 49 -10.74 7.41 3.76
CA GLY A 49 -10.50 7.23 5.20
C GLY A 49 -9.05 6.81 5.45
N ASP A 50 -8.88 5.67 6.13
CA ASP A 50 -7.56 5.12 6.47
C ASP A 50 -7.03 4.12 5.43
N ASN A 51 -7.78 3.85 4.36
CA ASN A 51 -7.42 2.87 3.34
C ASN A 51 -6.89 3.54 2.07
N TYR A 52 -5.90 2.89 1.46
CA TYR A 52 -5.48 3.15 0.08
C TYR A 52 -6.18 2.16 -0.84
N HIS A 53 -6.66 2.63 -1.97
CA HIS A 53 -7.39 1.81 -2.92
C HIS A 53 -6.73 1.86 -4.28
N THR A 54 -6.72 0.71 -4.95
CA THR A 54 -6.47 0.59 -6.37
C THR A 54 -7.73 0.06 -7.06
N HIS A 55 -7.64 -0.21 -8.37
CA HIS A 55 -8.75 -0.85 -9.06
C HIS A 55 -9.06 -2.24 -8.48
N ALA A 56 -8.04 -3.02 -8.12
CA ALA A 56 -8.18 -4.42 -7.74
C ALA A 56 -8.23 -4.66 -6.23
N VAL A 57 -7.62 -3.80 -5.41
CA VAL A 57 -7.46 -4.05 -3.97
C VAL A 57 -7.67 -2.80 -3.11
N SER A 58 -7.99 -3.02 -1.84
CA SER A 58 -7.91 -2.01 -0.78
C SER A 58 -6.81 -2.43 0.20
N ILE A 59 -6.01 -1.47 0.62
CA ILE A 59 -4.82 -1.64 1.44
C ILE A 59 -5.01 -0.79 2.69
N TYR A 60 -5.15 -1.46 3.82
CA TYR A 60 -5.09 -0.84 5.14
C TYR A 60 -3.65 -0.85 5.63
N VAL A 61 -3.18 0.27 6.20
CA VAL A 61 -1.83 0.41 6.76
C VAL A 61 -1.94 0.76 8.23
N ASP A 62 -1.61 -0.20 9.10
CA ASP A 62 -1.47 0.02 10.54
C ASP A 62 -0.02 0.35 10.87
N GLU A 63 0.24 1.62 11.17
CA GLU A 63 1.60 2.09 11.51
C GLU A 63 2.04 1.65 12.90
N ASN A 64 1.10 1.43 13.83
CA ASN A 64 1.42 1.03 15.19
C ASN A 64 1.87 -0.44 15.23
N GLU A 65 1.18 -1.29 14.48
CA GLU A 65 1.50 -2.72 14.36
C GLU A 65 2.52 -3.02 13.26
N LYS A 66 2.91 -2.02 12.45
CA LYS A 66 3.71 -2.18 11.23
C LYS A 66 3.12 -3.26 10.31
N ARG A 67 1.82 -3.18 10.08
CA ARG A 67 1.05 -4.19 9.35
C ARG A 67 0.30 -3.57 8.18
N CYS A 68 0.30 -4.26 7.05
CA CYS A 68 -0.47 -3.95 5.87
C CYS A 68 -1.48 -5.07 5.60
N LEU A 69 -2.76 -4.73 5.53
CA LEU A 69 -3.85 -5.67 5.24
C LEU A 69 -4.38 -5.40 3.83
N VAL A 70 -4.28 -6.39 2.95
CA VAL A 70 -4.75 -6.30 1.57
C VAL A 70 -6.08 -7.04 1.44
N THR A 71 -7.09 -6.35 0.93
CA THR A 71 -8.42 -6.91 0.67
C THR A 71 -8.78 -6.75 -0.80
N PRO A 72 -9.17 -7.82 -1.51
CA PRO A 72 -9.66 -7.69 -2.87
C PRO A 72 -10.89 -6.78 -2.92
N ARG A 73 -10.94 -5.89 -3.91
CA ARG A 73 -12.19 -5.19 -4.23
C ARG A 73 -13.00 -6.13 -5.11
N LEU A 74 -14.11 -6.62 -4.57
CA LEU A 74 -15.07 -7.37 -5.37
C LEU A 74 -15.52 -6.46 -6.51
N SER A 75 -15.17 -6.82 -7.74
CA SER A 75 -15.75 -6.20 -8.93
C SER A 75 -17.25 -6.41 -8.84
N VAL A 76 -18.01 -5.33 -8.60
CA VAL A 76 -19.46 -5.38 -8.79
C VAL A 76 -19.65 -5.52 -10.30
N ALA A 77 -19.99 -6.73 -10.73
CA ALA A 77 -20.31 -7.05 -12.13
C ALA A 77 -21.59 -6.34 -12.57
#